data_AF-A0A1I1J2N3-F1
#
_entry.id   AF-A0A1I1J2N3-F1
#
_cell.length_a   1.000
_cell.length_b   1.000
_cell.length_c   1.000
_cell.angle_alpha   90.00
_cell.angle_beta   90.00
_cell.angle_gamma   90.00
#
_symmetry.space_group_name_H-M   'P 1'
#
loop_
_entity.id
_entity.type
_entity.pdbx_description
1 polymer ?
#
loop_
_entity_poly.entity_id
_entity_poly.type
_entity_poly.pdbx_seq_one_letter_code
_entity_poly.pdbx_strand_id
1 'polypeptide(L)'
;MSQYKFAQFQFNSQTYRLTVNQIKHDIRPKTALLLAYLIENRHKIISKKELFLSVWHTEHVQDHTLFQVISEIRKLSKIELIRTQPNLGYQWVAVTNQLKPKVKKTYLAIAASLTFLITSSMFLMQENQMSKNESTLPALSAYSKGVIALEKKQYLEAEKWLKFSLNENPSSVETKFLLAESLFQQQNLTASELYAREILNNKNQSSYNYSMASDLMSRIYAQQGLVFDALQYAINGANALNTSHSICTIAATDERIQVLLNQIDNIQTSTLLQNKLTKNNYKSQQRDNKLANQVKPDKNYLELCEQVKKTATHNKQALCIELQKPPFLVAMNTYTHLYRTS
;
A
#
# COMPACT_ATOMS: atom_id res chain seq x y z
N MET A 1 3.81 22.94 -3.89
CA MET A 1 3.59 23.69 -5.14
C MET A 1 4.95 24.09 -5.70
N SER A 2 5.40 23.50 -6.80
CA SER A 2 6.69 23.83 -7.42
C SER A 2 6.47 24.85 -8.53
N GLN A 3 6.60 26.14 -8.18
CA GLN A 3 6.65 27.22 -9.16
C GLN A 3 8.10 27.42 -9.60
N TYR A 4 8.32 27.59 -10.90
CA TYR A 4 9.64 27.80 -11.49
C TYR A 4 9.70 29.17 -12.14
N LYS A 5 10.82 29.86 -12.00
CA LYS A 5 11.14 31.09 -12.72
C LYS A 5 12.35 30.86 -13.62
N PHE A 6 12.20 31.19 -14.90
CA PHE A 6 13.28 31.16 -15.89
C PHE A 6 13.07 32.32 -16.86
N ALA A 7 14.14 33.02 -17.25
CA ALA A 7 14.04 34.28 -17.99
C ALA A 7 12.99 35.23 -17.36
N GLN A 8 12.07 35.77 -18.16
CA GLN A 8 10.92 36.57 -17.72
C GLN A 8 9.67 35.76 -17.31
N PHE A 9 9.74 34.43 -17.41
CA PHE A 9 8.57 33.56 -17.22
C PHE A 9 8.47 33.00 -15.80
N GLN A 10 7.23 32.85 -15.34
CA GLN A 10 6.89 32.02 -14.19
C GLN A 10 5.98 30.88 -14.65
N PHE A 11 6.40 29.65 -14.37
CA PHE A 11 5.71 28.44 -14.75
C PHE A 11 5.29 27.64 -13.51
N ASN A 12 4.04 27.19 -13.48
CA ASN A 12 3.54 26.28 -12.45
C ASN A 12 3.43 24.88 -13.05
N SER A 13 4.27 23.93 -12.58
CA SER A 13 4.28 22.57 -13.13
C SER A 13 3.06 21.72 -12.77
N GLN A 14 2.26 22.13 -11.78
CA GLN A 14 1.02 21.43 -11.40
C GLN A 14 -0.17 21.89 -12.23
N THR A 15 -0.28 23.20 -12.48
CA THR A 15 -1.41 23.77 -13.24
C THR A 15 -1.09 23.98 -14.72
N TYR A 16 0.14 23.70 -15.15
CA TYR A 16 0.65 23.91 -16.51
C TYR A 16 0.45 25.36 -17.02
N ARG A 17 0.46 26.33 -16.09
CA ARG A 17 0.26 27.76 -16.41
C ARG A 17 1.60 28.47 -16.55
N LEU A 18 1.80 29.12 -17.68
CA LEU A 18 2.91 30.01 -17.95
C LEU A 18 2.43 31.47 -17.83
N THR A 19 3.20 32.31 -17.16
CA THR A 19 2.89 33.74 -16.98
C THR A 19 4.12 34.61 -17.19
N VAL A 20 3.89 35.84 -17.69
CA VAL A 20 4.88 36.92 -17.77
C VAL A 20 4.28 38.12 -17.07
N ASN A 21 4.97 38.67 -16.06
CA ASN A 21 4.44 39.78 -15.25
C ASN A 21 3.01 39.54 -14.73
N GLN A 22 2.72 38.30 -14.29
CA GLN A 22 1.40 37.83 -13.82
C GLN A 22 0.30 37.72 -14.89
N ILE A 23 0.59 38.06 -16.14
CA ILE A 23 -0.33 37.87 -17.28
C ILE A 23 -0.13 36.47 -17.84
N LYS A 24 -1.23 35.75 -18.09
CA LYS A 24 -1.21 34.41 -18.69
C LYS A 24 -0.61 34.47 -20.09
N HIS A 25 0.38 33.61 -20.34
CA HIS A 25 0.93 33.38 -21.67
C HIS A 25 0.44 32.03 -22.16
N ASP A 26 -0.38 32.01 -23.20
CA ASP A 26 -0.95 30.78 -23.72
C ASP A 26 0.11 29.90 -24.39
N ILE A 27 0.08 28.62 -24.05
CA ILE A 27 0.90 27.55 -24.63
C ILE A 27 0.02 26.31 -24.80
N ARG A 28 0.30 25.50 -25.81
CA ARG A 28 -0.46 24.27 -26.06
C ARG A 28 -0.27 23.26 -24.91
N PRO A 29 -1.25 22.38 -24.63
CA PRO A 29 -1.14 21.41 -23.54
C PRO A 29 0.11 20.53 -23.60
N LYS A 30 0.45 19.98 -24.78
CA LYS A 30 1.66 19.16 -24.96
C LYS A 30 2.96 19.96 -24.77
N THR A 31 2.94 21.25 -25.13
CA THR A 31 4.05 22.18 -24.90
C THR A 31 4.24 22.44 -23.41
N ALA A 32 3.17 22.61 -22.65
CA ALA A 32 3.23 22.79 -21.21
C ALA A 32 3.71 21.51 -20.48
N LEU A 33 3.26 20.34 -20.92
CA LEU A 33 3.71 19.04 -20.39
C LEU A 33 5.20 18.80 -20.65
N LEU A 34 5.65 19.00 -21.89
CA LEU A 34 7.06 18.85 -22.24
C LEU A 34 7.94 19.86 -21.50
N LEU A 35 7.48 21.10 -21.35
CA LEU A 35 8.17 22.13 -20.57
C LEU A 35 8.32 21.74 -19.10
N ALA A 36 7.25 21.22 -18.47
CA ALA A 36 7.31 20.74 -17.10
C ALA A 36 8.35 19.62 -16.94
N TYR A 37 8.29 18.62 -17.82
CA TYR A 37 9.19 17.47 -17.77
C TYR A 37 10.66 17.87 -17.94
N LEU A 38 10.96 18.77 -18.88
CA LEU A 38 12.31 19.28 -19.11
C LEU A 38 12.85 20.08 -17.93
N ILE A 39 12.02 20.93 -17.30
CA ILE A 39 12.42 21.75 -16.14
C ILE A 39 12.68 20.89 -14.90
N GLU A 40 11.83 19.87 -14.67
CA GLU A 40 11.99 18.95 -13.53
C GLU A 40 13.24 18.09 -13.68
N ASN A 41 13.58 17.71 -14.92
CA ASN A 41 14.75 16.91 -15.26
C ASN A 41 15.94 17.75 -15.79
N ARG A 42 16.00 19.04 -15.46
CA ARG A 42 16.97 20.00 -16.04
C ARG A 42 18.46 19.66 -15.88
N HIS A 43 18.79 18.74 -14.98
CA HIS A 43 20.16 18.34 -14.68
C HIS A 43 20.66 17.17 -15.54
N LYS A 44 19.85 16.62 -16.44
CA LYS A 44 20.23 15.49 -17.32
C LYS A 44 19.86 15.74 -18.78
N ILE A 45 20.50 14.99 -19.67
CA ILE A 45 20.10 14.89 -21.07
C ILE A 45 18.97 13.87 -21.15
N ILE A 46 17.89 14.22 -21.85
CA ILE A 46 16.69 13.40 -21.97
C ILE A 46 16.58 12.88 -23.39
N SER A 47 16.51 11.56 -23.54
CA SER A 47 16.41 10.92 -24.86
C SER A 47 15.05 11.19 -25.51
N LYS A 48 15.00 11.16 -26.85
CA LYS A 48 13.75 11.30 -27.60
C LYS A 48 12.72 10.22 -27.22
N LYS A 49 13.16 8.98 -27.02
CA LYS A 49 12.31 7.86 -26.56
C LYS A 49 11.70 8.15 -25.18
N GLU A 50 12.50 8.66 -24.25
CA GLU A 50 12.03 9.06 -22.91
C GLU A 50 11.02 10.21 -22.96
N LEU A 51 11.23 11.20 -23.82
CA LEU A 51 10.28 12.30 -24.03
C LEU A 51 8.94 11.82 -24.59
N PHE A 52 8.98 10.89 -25.56
CA PHE A 52 7.77 10.28 -26.11
C PHE A 52 6.96 9.52 -25.07
N LEU A 53 7.61 8.65 -24.29
CA LEU A 53 6.94 7.91 -23.22
C LEU A 53 6.38 8.83 -22.12
N SER A 54 7.13 9.86 -21.74
CA SER A 54 6.74 10.72 -20.61
C SER A 54 5.63 11.71 -20.96
N VAL A 55 5.60 12.21 -22.19
CA VAL A 55 4.65 13.26 -22.61
C VAL A 55 3.49 12.72 -23.44
N TRP A 56 3.68 11.66 -24.22
CA TRP A 56 2.66 11.05 -25.10
C TRP A 56 2.25 9.62 -24.72
N HIS A 57 2.94 8.99 -23.76
CA HIS A 57 2.65 7.64 -23.27
C HIS A 57 2.76 6.54 -24.35
N THR A 58 3.51 6.80 -25.42
CA THR A 58 3.79 5.85 -26.49
C THR A 58 5.10 6.22 -27.16
N GLU A 59 5.83 5.23 -27.68
CA GLU A 59 7.04 5.44 -28.49
C GLU A 59 6.71 5.78 -29.94
N HIS A 60 5.49 5.51 -30.38
CA HIS A 60 5.02 5.67 -31.76
C HIS A 60 4.56 7.11 -32.05
N VAL A 61 5.41 8.09 -31.76
CA VAL A 61 5.17 9.50 -32.09
C VAL A 61 6.11 9.90 -33.23
N GLN A 62 5.58 10.61 -34.21
CA GLN A 62 6.40 11.08 -35.32
C GLN A 62 7.33 12.22 -34.86
N ASP A 63 8.57 12.19 -35.35
CA ASP A 63 9.64 13.14 -35.00
C ASP A 63 9.21 14.60 -35.14
N HIS A 64 8.47 14.89 -36.22
CA HIS A 64 7.98 16.23 -36.51
C HIS A 64 7.12 16.79 -35.35
N THR A 65 6.38 15.93 -34.64
CA THR A 65 5.55 16.33 -33.50
C THR A 65 6.42 16.81 -32.33
N LEU A 66 7.49 16.08 -32.00
CA LEU A 66 8.44 16.52 -30.97
C LEU A 66 9.16 17.79 -31.39
N PHE A 67 9.60 17.89 -32.65
CA PHE A 67 10.29 19.07 -33.15
C PHE A 67 9.41 20.32 -33.09
N GLN A 68 8.12 20.19 -33.38
CA GLN A 68 7.16 21.28 -33.25
C GLN A 68 7.06 21.78 -31.81
N VAL A 69 6.88 20.86 -30.84
CA VAL A 69 6.74 21.22 -29.43
C VAL A 69 8.04 21.79 -28.85
N ILE A 70 9.20 21.22 -29.21
CA ILE A 70 10.52 21.78 -28.84
C ILE A 70 10.69 23.19 -29.42
N SER A 71 10.27 23.41 -30.67
CA SER A 71 10.36 24.72 -31.33
C SER A 71 9.45 25.76 -30.67
N GLU A 72 8.26 25.37 -30.21
CA GLU A 72 7.39 26.25 -29.43
C GLU A 72 8.04 26.69 -28.13
N ILE A 73 8.66 25.75 -27.39
CA ILE A 73 9.35 26.10 -26.15
C ILE A 73 10.51 27.05 -26.44
N ARG A 74 11.31 26.77 -27.48
CA ARG A 74 12.42 27.65 -27.88
C ARG A 74 11.97 29.05 -28.27
N LYS A 75 10.77 29.19 -28.85
CA LYS A 75 10.19 30.50 -29.22
C LYS A 75 9.74 31.34 -28.02
N LEU A 76 9.64 30.76 -26.82
CA LEU A 76 9.24 31.52 -25.62
C LEU A 76 10.23 32.63 -25.28
N SER A 77 11.53 32.43 -25.49
CA SER A 77 12.54 33.42 -25.16
C SER A 77 13.63 33.51 -26.21
N LYS A 78 14.32 34.66 -26.25
CA LYS A 78 15.51 34.84 -27.09
C LYS A 78 16.74 34.14 -26.52
N ILE A 79 16.72 33.77 -25.24
CA ILE A 79 17.79 32.98 -24.62
C ILE A 79 17.65 31.50 -24.99
N GLU A 80 18.76 30.77 -24.99
CA GLU A 80 18.74 29.33 -25.22
C GLU A 80 18.04 28.62 -24.03
N LEU A 81 16.83 28.09 -24.25
CA LEU A 81 16.08 27.33 -23.24
C LEU A 81 16.40 25.84 -23.27
N ILE A 82 16.50 25.27 -24.47
CA ILE A 82 16.73 23.84 -24.70
C ILE A 82 17.87 23.65 -25.70
N ARG A 83 18.89 22.92 -25.29
CA ARG A 83 20.00 22.48 -26.14
C ARG A 83 19.73 21.10 -26.71
N THR A 84 19.97 20.92 -28.01
CA THR A 84 19.99 19.59 -28.63
C THR A 84 21.38 18.99 -28.47
N GLN A 85 21.44 17.76 -27.98
CA GLN A 85 22.66 16.95 -27.91
C GLN A 85 22.61 15.92 -29.03
N PRO A 86 23.46 16.01 -30.07
CA PRO A 86 23.44 15.09 -31.21
C PRO A 86 23.48 13.63 -30.75
N ASN A 87 22.62 12.79 -31.33
CA ASN A 87 22.47 11.36 -31.03
C ASN A 87 22.05 11.01 -29.58
N LEU A 88 21.91 11.98 -28.69
CA LEU A 88 21.57 11.75 -27.28
C LEU A 88 20.17 12.25 -26.91
N GLY A 89 19.79 13.47 -27.33
CA GLY A 89 18.47 14.02 -27.05
C GLY A 89 18.49 15.51 -26.71
N TYR A 90 17.76 15.91 -25.68
CA TYR A 90 17.53 17.32 -25.33
C TYR A 90 17.87 17.60 -23.87
N GLN A 91 18.42 18.78 -23.61
CA GLN A 91 18.73 19.23 -22.26
C GLN A 91 18.15 20.62 -22.02
N TRP A 92 17.51 20.82 -20.86
CA TRP A 92 17.15 22.14 -20.40
C TRP A 92 18.41 22.87 -19.92
N VAL A 93 18.69 24.05 -20.48
CA VAL A 93 19.93 24.80 -20.20
C VAL A 93 19.69 26.19 -19.61
N ALA A 94 18.44 26.66 -19.57
CA ALA A 94 18.13 27.94 -18.94
C ALA A 94 18.27 27.86 -17.42
N VAL A 95 18.81 28.93 -16.83
CA VAL A 95 18.86 29.11 -15.38
C VAL A 95 17.43 29.16 -14.84
N THR A 96 17.11 28.21 -13.96
CA THR A 96 15.77 28.05 -13.40
C THR A 96 15.82 28.05 -11.88
N ASN A 97 15.07 28.97 -11.26
CA ASN A 97 14.91 29.06 -9.82
C ASN A 97 13.56 28.50 -9.41
N GLN A 98 13.54 27.63 -8.40
CA GLN A 98 12.29 27.20 -7.78
C GLN A 98 11.81 28.28 -6.79
N LEU A 99 10.62 28.84 -7.04
CA LEU A 99 9.98 29.81 -6.16
C LEU A 99 9.36 29.07 -4.98
N LYS A 100 9.86 29.32 -3.77
CA LYS A 100 9.21 28.88 -2.54
C LYS A 100 7.91 29.70 -2.36
N PRO A 101 6.77 29.08 -2.04
CA PRO A 101 5.53 29.83 -1.83
C PRO A 101 5.72 30.84 -0.69
N LYS A 102 5.54 32.14 -0.99
CA LYS A 102 5.39 33.16 0.04
C LYS A 102 4.03 32.95 0.71
N VAL A 103 4.04 32.33 1.88
CA VAL A 103 2.87 32.31 2.77
C VAL A 103 2.55 33.77 3.11
N LYS A 104 1.47 34.32 2.54
CA LYS A 104 0.99 35.65 2.92
C LYS A 104 0.42 35.53 4.34
N LYS A 105 1.12 36.10 5.32
CA LYS A 105 0.62 36.30 6.68
C LYS A 105 -0.40 37.44 6.65
N THR A 106 -1.68 37.12 6.49
CA THR A 106 -2.77 38.06 6.74
C THR A 106 -3.41 37.68 8.08
N TYR A 107 -2.76 38.07 9.19
CA TYR A 107 -3.23 37.78 10.56
C TYR A 107 -3.04 38.99 11.47
N LEU A 108 -3.80 40.07 11.27
CA LEU A 108 -3.77 41.20 12.20
C LEU A 108 -5.12 41.89 12.46
N ALA A 109 -6.26 41.36 11.97
CA ALA A 109 -7.58 41.90 12.29
C ALA A 109 -8.57 40.90 12.90
N ILE A 110 -8.17 39.64 13.11
CA ILE A 110 -9.07 38.58 13.63
C ILE A 110 -8.68 38.16 15.07
N ALA A 111 -7.55 38.64 15.59
CA ALA A 111 -6.99 38.20 16.87
C ALA A 111 -7.71 38.74 18.13
N ALA A 112 -8.64 39.70 18.01
CA ALA A 112 -9.33 40.28 19.17
C ALA A 112 -10.75 39.72 19.42
N SER A 113 -11.37 39.00 18.47
CA SER A 113 -12.75 38.52 18.60
C SER A 113 -12.90 37.01 18.81
N LEU A 114 -11.81 36.24 18.79
CA LEU A 114 -11.83 34.78 18.99
C LEU A 114 -11.35 34.33 20.39
N THR A 115 -10.83 35.22 21.23
CA THR A 115 -10.38 34.86 22.59
C THR A 115 -11.53 34.61 23.57
N PHE A 116 -12.76 35.01 23.25
CA PHE A 116 -13.94 34.78 24.10
C PHE A 116 -14.70 33.48 23.78
N LEU A 117 -14.36 32.78 22.69
CA LEU A 117 -15.00 31.51 22.30
C LEU A 117 -14.10 30.27 22.46
N ILE A 118 -12.86 30.44 22.93
CA ILE A 118 -11.85 29.36 23.00
C ILE A 118 -11.73 28.72 24.41
N THR A 119 -12.36 29.26 25.46
CA THR A 119 -12.36 28.60 26.78
C THR A 119 -13.37 27.44 26.91
N SER A 120 -14.38 27.37 26.03
CA SER A 120 -15.38 26.29 26.05
C SER A 120 -15.08 25.10 25.13
N SER A 121 -14.10 25.21 24.22
CA SER A 121 -13.75 24.13 23.27
C SER A 121 -12.48 23.37 23.65
N MET A 122 -11.90 23.66 24.81
CA MET A 122 -10.79 22.94 25.42
C MET A 122 -11.25 21.58 25.97
N PHE A 123 -12.02 20.82 25.18
CA PHE A 123 -12.43 19.46 25.52
C PHE A 123 -12.90 18.67 24.29
N LEU A 124 -12.19 18.69 23.16
CA LEU A 124 -12.25 17.56 22.22
C LEU A 124 -10.89 17.33 21.56
N MET A 125 -10.34 16.16 21.87
CA MET A 125 -9.23 15.49 21.20
C MET A 125 -9.35 15.56 19.67
N GLN A 126 -8.23 15.62 18.96
CA GLN A 126 -7.76 14.50 18.14
C GLN A 126 -6.53 14.94 17.33
N GLU A 127 -5.47 14.13 17.38
CA GLU A 127 -4.31 14.22 16.50
C GLU A 127 -4.72 14.38 15.03
N ASN A 128 -4.14 15.36 14.34
CA ASN A 128 -4.13 15.38 12.88
C ASN A 128 -2.69 15.32 12.40
N GLN A 129 -2.17 14.09 12.28
CA GLN A 129 -1.10 13.82 11.34
C GLN A 129 -1.68 13.90 9.92
N MET A 130 -1.37 15.00 9.24
CA MET A 130 -1.79 15.25 7.87
C MET A 130 -0.98 14.34 6.92
N SER A 131 -1.53 13.15 6.64
CA SER A 131 -1.08 12.27 5.56
C SER A 131 -1.24 12.97 4.21
N LYS A 132 -0.22 12.87 3.35
CA LYS A 132 -0.30 13.29 1.95
C LYS A 132 -1.48 12.57 1.28
N ASN A 133 -2.27 13.33 0.53
CA ASN A 133 -3.46 12.84 -0.16
C ASN A 133 -3.03 12.09 -1.43
N GLU A 134 -2.64 10.82 -1.30
CA GLU A 134 -2.67 9.86 -2.41
C GLU A 134 -4.12 9.43 -2.61
N SER A 135 -4.67 9.66 -3.80
CA SER A 135 -6.04 9.29 -4.15
C SER A 135 -6.13 7.77 -4.39
N THR A 136 -6.11 6.99 -3.32
CA THR A 136 -6.47 5.56 -3.36
C THR A 136 -7.99 5.41 -3.35
N LEU A 137 -8.52 4.37 -3.99
CA LEU A 137 -9.95 4.06 -3.94
C LEU A 137 -10.44 3.97 -2.48
N PRO A 138 -11.61 4.55 -2.13
CA PRO A 138 -12.12 4.57 -0.76
C PRO A 138 -12.18 3.18 -0.11
N ALA A 139 -12.65 2.17 -0.86
CA ALA A 139 -12.67 0.78 -0.44
C ALA A 139 -11.27 0.29 -0.03
N LEU A 140 -10.26 0.49 -0.88
CA LEU A 140 -8.90 0.02 -0.63
C LEU A 140 -8.25 0.73 0.56
N SER A 141 -8.48 2.05 0.69
CA SER A 141 -8.00 2.82 1.84
C SER A 141 -8.63 2.33 3.15
N ALA A 142 -9.93 2.09 3.15
CA ALA A 142 -10.65 1.58 4.31
C ALA A 142 -10.23 0.14 4.65
N TYR A 143 -10.07 -0.73 3.65
CA TYR A 143 -9.52 -2.08 3.82
C TYR A 143 -8.16 -2.03 4.53
N SER A 144 -7.23 -1.20 4.05
CA SER A 144 -5.90 -1.06 4.66
C SER A 144 -5.97 -0.58 6.12
N LYS A 145 -6.82 0.40 6.42
CA LYS A 145 -7.05 0.87 7.79
C LYS A 145 -7.63 -0.24 8.67
N GLY A 146 -8.55 -1.03 8.14
CA GLY A 146 -9.13 -2.19 8.81
C GLY A 146 -8.10 -3.26 9.16
N VAL A 147 -7.21 -3.60 8.22
CA VAL A 147 -6.10 -4.54 8.43
C VAL A 147 -5.16 -4.05 9.54
N ILE A 148 -4.76 -2.77 9.50
CA ILE A 148 -3.87 -2.18 10.52
C ILE A 148 -4.54 -2.19 11.90
N ALA A 149 -5.85 -1.90 11.97
CA ALA A 149 -6.58 -1.94 13.23
C ALA A 149 -6.67 -3.37 13.79
N LEU A 150 -6.86 -4.39 12.94
CA LEU A 150 -6.83 -5.80 13.34
C LEU A 150 -5.47 -6.19 13.93
N GLU A 151 -4.37 -5.82 13.26
CA GLU A 151 -3.01 -6.07 13.73
C GLU A 151 -2.78 -5.48 15.13
N LYS A 152 -3.28 -4.27 15.36
CA LYS A 152 -3.23 -3.56 16.64
C LYS A 152 -4.25 -4.06 17.68
N LYS A 153 -5.02 -5.12 17.39
CA LYS A 153 -6.10 -5.67 18.22
C LYS A 153 -7.21 -4.65 18.53
N GLN A 154 -7.39 -3.65 17.68
CA GLN A 154 -8.43 -2.62 17.78
C GLN A 154 -9.68 -3.07 17.01
N TYR A 155 -10.33 -4.13 17.49
CA TYR A 155 -11.36 -4.85 16.72
C TYR A 155 -12.59 -4.00 16.38
N LEU A 156 -13.03 -3.12 17.29
CA LEU A 156 -14.14 -2.20 17.01
C LEU A 156 -13.81 -1.21 15.87
N GLU A 157 -12.59 -0.69 15.85
CA GLU A 157 -12.14 0.22 14.78
C GLU A 157 -11.92 -0.54 13.47
N ALA A 158 -11.40 -1.77 13.55
CA ALA A 158 -11.29 -2.66 12.40
C ALA A 158 -12.65 -2.95 11.78
N GLU A 159 -13.65 -3.31 12.58
CA GLU A 159 -15.01 -3.56 12.12
C GLU A 159 -15.58 -2.35 11.38
N LYS A 160 -15.43 -1.14 11.95
CA LYS A 160 -15.89 0.10 11.32
C LYS A 160 -15.29 0.31 9.93
N TRP A 161 -13.97 0.18 9.80
CA TRP A 161 -13.30 0.37 8.51
C TRP A 161 -13.62 -0.74 7.51
N LEU A 162 -13.70 -2.00 7.96
CA LEU A 162 -14.01 -3.14 7.10
C LEU A 162 -15.46 -3.11 6.63
N LYS A 163 -16.41 -2.68 7.47
CA LYS A 163 -17.80 -2.43 7.04
C LYS A 163 -17.88 -1.34 5.98
N PHE A 164 -17.18 -0.22 6.17
CA PHE A 164 -17.11 0.81 5.15
C PHE A 164 -16.52 0.26 3.84
N SER A 165 -15.40 -0.47 3.92
CA SER A 165 -14.76 -1.08 2.76
C SER A 165 -15.69 -2.06 2.03
N LEU A 166 -16.47 -2.84 2.77
CA LEU A 166 -17.40 -3.82 2.20
C LEU A 166 -18.62 -3.15 1.57
N ASN A 167 -19.09 -2.03 2.12
CA ASN A 167 -20.15 -1.24 1.50
C ASN A 167 -19.71 -0.66 0.15
N GLU A 168 -18.45 -0.21 0.06
CA GLU A 168 -17.88 0.31 -1.19
C GLU A 168 -17.56 -0.81 -2.20
N ASN A 169 -17.21 -2.01 -1.72
CA ASN A 169 -16.95 -3.18 -2.56
C ASN A 169 -17.55 -4.47 -1.98
N PRO A 170 -18.86 -4.73 -2.20
CA PRO A 170 -19.56 -5.87 -1.58
C PRO A 170 -19.07 -7.26 -2.03
N SER A 171 -18.37 -7.34 -3.17
CA SER A 171 -17.85 -8.60 -3.71
C SER A 171 -16.48 -9.00 -3.12
N SER A 172 -15.85 -8.15 -2.32
CA SER A 172 -14.54 -8.45 -1.70
C SER A 172 -14.66 -9.55 -0.65
N VAL A 173 -14.14 -10.74 -0.99
CA VAL A 173 -14.10 -11.89 -0.09
C VAL A 173 -13.15 -11.64 1.07
N GLU A 174 -12.01 -10.99 0.81
CA GLU A 174 -10.99 -10.66 1.81
C GLU A 174 -11.54 -9.69 2.85
N THR A 175 -12.23 -8.63 2.43
CA THR A 175 -12.85 -7.68 3.36
C THR A 175 -13.90 -8.37 4.21
N LYS A 176 -14.74 -9.20 3.59
CA LYS A 176 -15.78 -9.96 4.30
C LYS A 176 -15.18 -10.90 5.34
N PHE A 177 -14.10 -11.59 4.98
CA PHE A 177 -13.42 -12.49 5.91
C PHE A 177 -12.77 -11.74 7.07
N LEU A 178 -12.06 -10.65 6.81
CA LEU A 178 -11.43 -9.85 7.87
C LEU A 178 -12.48 -9.21 8.79
N LEU A 179 -13.65 -8.85 8.27
CA LEU A 179 -14.77 -8.39 9.08
C LEU A 179 -15.27 -9.50 10.00
N ALA A 180 -15.41 -10.73 9.49
CA ALA A 180 -15.76 -11.90 10.28
C ALA A 180 -14.71 -12.16 11.38
N GLU A 181 -13.42 -12.12 11.04
CA GLU A 181 -12.33 -12.23 12.02
C GLU A 181 -12.41 -11.17 13.10
N SER A 182 -12.68 -9.91 12.74
CA SER A 182 -12.84 -8.83 13.72
C SER A 182 -13.98 -9.13 14.71
N LEU A 183 -15.11 -9.62 14.20
CA LEU A 183 -16.29 -9.95 15.02
C LEU A 183 -16.02 -11.17 15.91
N PHE A 184 -15.30 -12.16 15.41
CA PHE A 184 -14.84 -13.31 16.19
C PHE A 184 -13.99 -12.89 17.39
N GLN A 185 -13.02 -11.99 17.17
CA GLN A 185 -12.17 -11.48 18.25
C GLN A 185 -12.96 -10.68 19.30
N GLN A 186 -14.08 -10.08 18.90
CA GLN A 186 -15.03 -9.39 19.79
C GLN A 186 -16.01 -10.34 20.51
N GLN A 187 -15.88 -11.66 20.37
CA GLN A 187 -16.83 -12.66 20.89
C GLN A 187 -18.25 -12.55 20.29
N ASN A 188 -18.42 -11.81 19.20
CA ASN A 188 -19.68 -11.76 18.46
C ASN A 188 -19.73 -12.93 17.46
N LEU A 189 -19.83 -14.14 18.00
CA LEU A 189 -19.73 -15.38 17.24
C LEU A 189 -20.81 -15.51 16.17
N THR A 190 -22.05 -15.11 16.48
CA THR A 190 -23.18 -15.18 15.55
C THR A 190 -22.95 -14.30 14.31
N ALA A 191 -22.50 -13.05 14.49
CA ALA A 191 -22.22 -12.18 13.36
C ALA A 191 -21.00 -12.63 12.55
N SER A 192 -19.96 -13.12 13.24
CA SER A 192 -18.79 -13.72 12.58
C SER A 192 -19.18 -14.92 11.72
N GLU A 193 -20.02 -15.81 12.26
CA GLU A 193 -20.49 -17.02 11.59
C GLU A 193 -21.29 -16.68 10.33
N LEU A 194 -22.15 -15.67 10.39
CA LEU A 194 -22.94 -15.22 9.24
C LEU A 194 -22.05 -14.88 8.03
N TYR A 195 -21.03 -14.05 8.24
CA TYR A 195 -20.12 -13.67 7.16
C TYR A 195 -19.26 -14.83 6.66
N ALA A 196 -18.81 -15.73 7.55
CA ALA A 196 -18.08 -16.93 7.15
C ALA A 196 -18.95 -17.87 6.28
N ARG A 197 -20.23 -18.04 6.64
CA ARG A 197 -21.20 -18.81 5.87
C ARG A 197 -21.45 -18.23 4.49
N GLU A 198 -21.52 -16.91 4.36
CA GLU A 198 -21.64 -16.28 3.03
C GLU A 198 -20.45 -16.62 2.10
N ILE A 199 -19.24 -16.71 2.65
CA ILE A 199 -18.05 -17.11 1.87
C ILE A 199 -18.16 -18.58 1.46
N LEU A 200 -18.55 -19.46 2.39
CA LEU A 200 -18.71 -20.90 2.13
C LEU A 200 -19.84 -21.22 1.13
N ASN A 201 -20.92 -20.43 1.15
CA ASN A 201 -22.11 -20.64 0.31
C ASN A 201 -22.02 -20.00 -1.06
N ASN A 202 -20.96 -19.25 -1.35
CA ASN A 202 -20.66 -18.84 -2.71
C ASN A 202 -20.53 -20.13 -3.58
N LYS A 203 -20.75 -20.02 -4.90
CA LYS A 203 -20.54 -21.15 -5.83
C LYS A 203 -19.18 -21.07 -6.54
N ASN A 204 -18.59 -19.87 -6.59
CA ASN A 204 -17.41 -19.56 -7.40
C ASN A 204 -16.17 -19.20 -6.54
N GLN A 205 -16.16 -19.55 -5.25
CA GLN A 205 -15.04 -19.34 -4.34
C GLN A 205 -13.88 -20.27 -4.71
N SER A 206 -12.67 -19.76 -4.55
CA SER A 206 -11.45 -20.56 -4.66
C SER A 206 -11.36 -21.57 -3.51
N SER A 207 -10.61 -22.66 -3.74
CA SER A 207 -10.22 -23.61 -2.69
C SER A 207 -9.62 -22.92 -1.46
N TYR A 208 -8.83 -21.87 -1.68
CA TYR A 208 -8.23 -21.07 -0.62
C TYR A 208 -9.28 -20.32 0.21
N ASN A 209 -10.20 -19.61 -0.45
CA ASN A 209 -11.25 -18.85 0.23
C ASN A 209 -12.20 -19.77 1.00
N TYR A 210 -12.52 -20.95 0.44
CA TYR A 210 -13.28 -21.97 1.14
C TYR A 210 -12.56 -22.42 2.41
N SER A 211 -11.28 -22.78 2.29
CA SER A 211 -10.48 -23.27 3.43
C SER A 211 -10.37 -22.23 4.54
N MET A 212 -10.13 -20.97 4.17
CA MET A 212 -10.05 -19.83 5.09
C MET A 212 -11.35 -19.64 5.90
N ALA A 213 -12.51 -19.63 5.22
CA ALA A 213 -13.80 -19.53 5.90
C ALA A 213 -14.13 -20.78 6.75
N SER A 214 -13.73 -21.96 6.28
CA SER A 214 -13.89 -23.22 7.02
C SER A 214 -13.05 -23.24 8.30
N ASP A 215 -11.83 -22.70 8.27
CA ASP A 215 -10.99 -22.55 9.46
C ASP A 215 -11.63 -21.62 10.51
N LEU A 216 -12.19 -20.48 10.07
CA LEU A 216 -12.90 -19.57 10.98
C LEU A 216 -14.15 -20.24 11.59
N MET A 217 -14.93 -20.97 10.78
CA MET A 217 -16.05 -21.78 11.29
C MET A 217 -15.57 -22.80 12.32
N SER A 218 -14.45 -23.47 12.06
CA SER A 218 -13.85 -24.40 13.01
C SER A 218 -13.52 -23.71 14.34
N ARG A 219 -12.96 -22.49 14.31
CA ARG A 219 -12.63 -21.72 15.52
C ARG A 219 -13.86 -21.27 16.30
N ILE A 220 -14.90 -20.81 15.59
CA ILE A 220 -16.19 -20.41 16.18
C ILE A 220 -16.82 -21.59 16.95
N TYR A 221 -16.94 -22.75 16.30
CA TYR A 221 -17.56 -23.92 16.93
C TYR A 221 -16.74 -24.49 18.09
N ALA A 222 -15.41 -24.43 17.99
CA ALA A 222 -14.54 -24.83 19.10
C ALA A 222 -14.73 -23.94 20.33
N GLN A 223 -14.86 -22.62 20.16
CA GLN A 223 -15.16 -21.70 21.27
C GLN A 223 -16.54 -21.95 21.90
N GLN A 224 -17.50 -22.47 21.14
CA GLN A 224 -18.81 -22.86 21.63
C GLN A 224 -18.82 -24.26 22.29
N GLY A 225 -17.68 -24.96 22.35
CA GLY A 225 -17.59 -26.33 22.89
C GLY A 225 -18.10 -27.41 21.92
N LEU A 226 -18.43 -27.05 20.68
CA LEU A 226 -18.90 -27.96 19.63
C LEU A 226 -17.71 -28.55 18.86
N VAL A 227 -16.87 -29.32 19.57
CA VAL A 227 -15.56 -29.80 19.07
C VAL A 227 -15.70 -30.67 17.81
N PHE A 228 -16.77 -31.46 17.69
CA PHE A 228 -17.01 -32.31 16.53
C PHE A 228 -17.27 -31.50 15.26
N ASP A 229 -18.16 -30.51 15.33
CA ASP A 229 -18.44 -29.61 14.21
C ASP A 229 -17.19 -28.80 13.84
N ALA A 230 -16.44 -28.36 14.85
CA ALA A 230 -15.17 -27.68 14.66
C ALA A 230 -14.18 -28.54 13.86
N LEU A 231 -14.03 -29.81 14.21
CA LEU A 231 -13.17 -30.76 13.49
C LEU A 231 -13.66 -30.98 12.06
N GLN A 232 -14.98 -31.11 11.87
CA GLN A 232 -15.55 -31.32 10.53
C GLN A 232 -15.25 -30.14 9.60
N TYR A 233 -15.40 -28.90 10.05
CA TYR A 233 -15.02 -27.73 9.27
C TYR A 233 -13.51 -27.70 8.98
N ALA A 234 -12.66 -28.04 9.95
CA ALA A 234 -11.21 -28.10 9.72
C ALA A 234 -10.84 -29.13 8.63
N ILE A 235 -11.41 -30.34 8.68
CA ILE A 235 -11.21 -31.38 7.67
C ILE A 235 -11.72 -30.93 6.30
N ASN A 236 -12.91 -30.33 6.22
CA ASN A 236 -13.46 -29.84 4.96
C ASN A 236 -12.56 -28.76 4.34
N GLY A 237 -12.04 -27.85 5.17
CA GLY A 237 -11.10 -26.81 4.74
C GLY A 237 -9.78 -27.38 4.23
N ALA A 238 -9.24 -28.38 4.92
CA ALA A 238 -8.02 -29.07 4.50
C ALA A 238 -8.24 -29.85 3.18
N ASN A 239 -9.38 -30.52 3.03
CA ASN A 239 -9.72 -31.25 1.81
C ASN A 239 -9.88 -30.34 0.59
N ALA A 240 -10.41 -29.13 0.76
CA ALA A 240 -10.51 -28.14 -0.31
C ALA A 240 -9.13 -27.73 -0.87
N LEU A 241 -8.08 -27.79 -0.05
CA LEU A 241 -6.71 -27.43 -0.43
C LEU A 241 -5.93 -28.57 -1.12
N ASN A 242 -6.49 -29.78 -1.25
CA ASN A 242 -5.78 -30.97 -1.76
C ASN A 242 -5.13 -30.77 -3.15
N THR A 243 -5.65 -29.86 -3.97
CA THR A 243 -5.12 -29.51 -5.30
C THR A 243 -4.52 -28.11 -5.37
N SER A 244 -4.37 -27.43 -4.23
CA SER A 244 -3.88 -26.06 -4.15
C SER A 244 -2.37 -25.99 -3.87
N HIS A 245 -1.74 -24.88 -4.21
CA HIS A 245 -0.34 -24.58 -3.88
C HIS A 245 -0.15 -23.93 -2.50
N SER A 246 -1.14 -24.01 -1.61
CA SER A 246 -1.19 -23.28 -0.33
C SER A 246 -0.42 -23.99 0.79
N ILE A 247 0.88 -24.23 0.60
CA ILE A 247 1.72 -25.10 1.46
C ILE A 247 1.57 -24.76 2.96
N CYS A 248 1.65 -23.48 3.30
CA CYS A 248 1.68 -23.06 4.69
C CYS A 248 0.29 -23.06 5.34
N THR A 249 -0.75 -22.78 4.54
CA THR A 249 -2.14 -22.95 4.96
C THR A 249 -2.44 -24.42 5.23
N ILE A 250 -1.98 -25.34 4.37
CA ILE A 250 -2.15 -26.78 4.57
C ILE A 250 -1.54 -27.21 5.91
N ALA A 251 -0.28 -26.82 6.17
CA ALA A 251 0.39 -27.15 7.43
C ALA A 251 -0.36 -26.62 8.66
N ALA A 252 -0.84 -25.37 8.61
CA ALA A 252 -1.62 -24.79 9.72
C ALA A 252 -2.97 -25.50 9.93
N THR A 253 -3.66 -25.88 8.84
CA THR A 253 -4.92 -26.63 8.94
C THR A 253 -4.70 -28.04 9.51
N ASP A 254 -3.59 -28.69 9.16
CA ASP A 254 -3.27 -30.03 9.67
C ASP A 254 -2.92 -29.99 11.16
N GLU A 255 -2.17 -28.98 11.63
CA GLU A 255 -1.91 -28.75 13.05
C GLU A 255 -3.23 -28.55 13.83
N ARG A 256 -4.15 -27.73 13.30
CA ARG A 256 -5.46 -27.51 13.92
C ARG A 256 -6.28 -28.80 14.03
N ILE A 257 -6.27 -29.65 12.99
CA ILE A 257 -6.95 -30.95 13.02
C ILE A 257 -6.37 -31.82 14.14
N GLN A 258 -5.05 -31.87 14.29
CA GLN A 258 -4.41 -32.65 15.37
C GLN A 258 -4.79 -32.13 16.76
N VAL A 259 -4.83 -30.81 16.97
CA VAL A 259 -5.28 -30.22 18.23
C VAL A 259 -6.71 -30.64 18.57
N LEU A 260 -7.62 -30.60 17.59
CA LEU A 260 -9.03 -30.96 17.78
C LEU A 260 -9.21 -32.47 18.02
N LEU A 261 -8.44 -33.32 17.33
CA LEU A 261 -8.43 -34.77 17.56
C LEU A 261 -7.97 -35.11 18.99
N ASN A 262 -6.89 -34.47 19.46
CA ASN A 262 -6.41 -34.66 20.83
C ASN A 262 -7.43 -34.19 21.88
N GLN A 263 -8.17 -33.11 21.61
CA GLN A 263 -9.26 -32.68 22.49
C GLN A 263 -10.37 -33.73 22.57
N ILE A 264 -10.72 -34.35 21.44
CA ILE A 264 -11.73 -35.41 21.38
C ILE A 264 -11.26 -36.68 22.09
N ASP A 265 -10.02 -37.12 21.91
CA ASP A 265 -9.52 -38.35 22.56
C ASP A 265 -9.51 -38.25 24.09
N ASN A 266 -9.30 -37.04 24.62
CA ASN A 266 -9.38 -36.75 26.06
C ASN A 266 -10.83 -36.72 26.59
N ILE A 267 -11.80 -36.38 25.75
CA ILE A 267 -13.23 -36.45 26.07
C ILE A 267 -13.65 -37.88 25.75
N GLN A 268 -13.58 -38.83 26.69
CA GLN A 268 -13.93 -40.25 26.50
C GLN A 268 -15.22 -40.46 25.66
N THR A 269 -15.11 -40.45 24.33
CA THR A 269 -16.26 -40.48 23.43
C THR A 269 -16.08 -41.64 22.48
N SER A 270 -16.94 -42.63 22.70
CA SER A 270 -17.01 -43.97 22.09
C SER A 270 -16.55 -44.11 20.63
N THR A 271 -16.09 -45.32 20.31
CA THR A 271 -15.89 -45.95 18.98
C THR A 271 -16.83 -45.52 17.84
N LEU A 272 -18.06 -45.06 18.15
CA LEU A 272 -18.98 -44.46 17.18
C LEU A 272 -18.43 -43.18 16.51
N LEU A 273 -17.65 -42.39 17.26
CA LEU A 273 -17.09 -41.11 16.83
C LEU A 273 -15.91 -41.32 15.87
N GLN A 274 -15.03 -42.28 16.18
CA GLN A 274 -13.97 -42.73 15.27
C GLN A 274 -14.54 -43.28 13.97
N ASN A 275 -15.63 -44.05 14.03
CA ASN A 275 -16.31 -44.59 12.85
C ASN A 275 -16.89 -43.51 11.91
N LYS A 276 -17.40 -42.39 12.45
CA LYS A 276 -17.84 -41.22 11.67
C LYS A 276 -16.65 -40.50 11.02
N LEU A 277 -15.53 -40.36 11.73
CA LEU A 277 -14.30 -39.73 11.23
C LEU A 277 -13.66 -40.53 10.09
N THR A 278 -13.62 -41.87 10.17
CA THR A 278 -13.17 -42.75 9.08
C THR A 278 -14.01 -42.66 7.81
N LYS A 279 -15.28 -42.27 7.91
CA LYS A 279 -16.17 -42.13 6.74
C LYS A 279 -15.83 -40.91 5.86
N ASN A 280 -15.11 -39.93 6.41
CA ASN A 280 -14.75 -38.67 5.73
C ASN A 280 -13.32 -38.63 5.16
N ASN A 281 -12.60 -39.77 5.14
CA ASN A 281 -11.34 -39.94 4.39
C ASN A 281 -10.30 -38.82 4.60
N TYR A 282 -10.07 -38.34 5.83
CA TYR A 282 -8.87 -37.55 6.10
C TYR A 282 -7.65 -38.49 6.12
N LYS A 283 -7.06 -38.72 4.94
CA LYS A 283 -5.80 -39.47 4.80
C LYS A 283 -4.62 -38.50 4.93
N SER A 284 -4.14 -38.31 6.16
CA SER A 284 -2.86 -37.64 6.43
C SER A 284 -1.72 -38.22 5.58
N GLN A 285 -1.70 -39.54 5.39
CA GLN A 285 -0.61 -40.30 4.75
C GLN A 285 -0.48 -40.16 3.21
N GLN A 286 -1.40 -39.48 2.51
CA GLN A 286 -1.33 -39.35 1.04
C GLN A 286 -0.92 -37.96 0.54
N ARG A 287 -0.79 -36.96 1.41
CA ARG A 287 -0.36 -35.61 1.00
C ARG A 287 1.16 -35.48 0.79
N ASP A 288 1.95 -36.31 1.47
CA ASP A 288 3.42 -36.29 1.40
C ASP A 288 3.97 -36.56 -0.01
N ASN A 289 3.22 -37.24 -0.89
CA ASN A 289 3.71 -37.65 -2.21
C ASN A 289 3.19 -36.84 -3.41
N LYS A 290 2.24 -35.90 -3.24
CA LYS A 290 1.64 -35.18 -4.39
C LYS A 290 2.02 -33.69 -4.46
N LEU A 291 2.26 -33.01 -3.33
CA LEU A 291 2.71 -31.61 -3.34
C LEU A 291 4.17 -31.44 -3.78
N ALA A 292 4.97 -32.51 -3.72
CA ALA A 292 6.38 -32.49 -4.10
C ALA A 292 6.64 -32.24 -5.60
N ASN A 293 5.61 -32.32 -6.46
CA ASN A 293 5.80 -32.41 -7.90
C ASN A 293 5.41 -31.16 -8.73
N GLN A 294 5.04 -30.03 -8.12
CA GLN A 294 4.67 -28.85 -8.93
C GLN A 294 5.37 -27.54 -8.57
N VAL A 295 5.71 -27.26 -7.30
CA VAL A 295 6.58 -26.13 -6.92
C VAL A 295 7.28 -26.50 -5.61
N LYS A 296 8.62 -26.61 -5.60
CA LYS A 296 9.36 -26.68 -4.33
C LYS A 296 9.45 -25.27 -3.77
N PRO A 297 8.89 -24.99 -2.58
CA PRO A 297 9.01 -23.66 -1.98
C PRO A 297 10.48 -23.36 -1.73
N ASP A 298 10.89 -22.12 -2.05
CA ASP A 298 12.23 -21.67 -1.72
C ASP A 298 12.37 -21.42 -0.21
N LYS A 299 13.62 -21.21 0.24
CA LYS A 299 13.93 -20.97 1.65
C LYS A 299 13.24 -19.73 2.19
N ASN A 300 13.10 -18.67 1.37
CA ASN A 300 12.51 -17.41 1.79
C ASN A 300 11.00 -17.56 2.05
N TYR A 301 10.30 -18.30 1.18
CA TYR A 301 8.89 -18.62 1.34
C TYR A 301 8.64 -19.41 2.64
N LEU A 302 9.44 -20.44 2.91
CA LEU A 302 9.34 -21.21 4.15
C LEU A 302 9.62 -20.35 5.40
N GLU A 303 10.56 -19.42 5.32
CA GLU A 303 10.86 -18.48 6.41
C GLU A 303 9.66 -17.56 6.69
N LEU A 304 9.02 -17.01 5.65
CA LEU A 304 7.80 -16.21 5.79
C LEU A 304 6.66 -17.00 6.44
N CYS A 305 6.52 -18.28 6.10
CA CYS A 305 5.50 -19.13 6.72
C CYS A 305 5.72 -19.32 8.22
N GLU A 306 6.97 -19.46 8.66
CA GLU A 306 7.29 -19.52 10.08
C GLU A 306 7.11 -18.16 10.78
N GLN A 307 7.36 -17.05 10.09
CA GLN A 307 7.09 -15.71 10.64
C GLN A 307 5.60 -15.48 10.89
N VAL A 308 4.72 -15.94 9.98
CA VAL A 308 3.26 -15.80 10.14
C VAL A 308 2.71 -16.63 11.30
N LYS A 309 3.31 -17.78 11.62
CA LYS A 309 2.92 -18.61 12.78
C LYS A 309 3.29 -18.01 14.12
N LYS A 310 4.32 -17.17 14.17
CA LYS A 310 4.73 -16.51 15.43
C LYS A 310 3.65 -15.51 15.83
N THR A 311 3.17 -15.61 17.07
CA THR A 311 2.32 -14.57 17.65
C THR A 311 3.03 -13.24 17.54
N ALA A 312 2.31 -12.19 17.09
CA ALA A 312 2.82 -10.84 16.95
C ALA A 312 3.35 -10.34 18.30
N THR A 313 4.63 -10.62 18.56
CA THR A 313 5.41 -9.99 19.59
C THR A 313 5.74 -8.62 19.02
N HIS A 314 4.88 -7.64 19.28
CA HIS A 314 5.28 -6.24 19.17
C HIS A 314 6.37 -6.01 20.21
N ASN A 315 7.60 -6.40 19.88
CA ASN A 315 8.76 -5.88 20.55
C ASN A 315 8.77 -4.39 20.18
N LYS A 316 8.41 -3.54 21.14
CA LYS A 316 8.51 -2.08 21.02
C LYS A 316 10.00 -1.71 20.90
N GLN A 317 10.57 -1.92 19.72
CA GLN A 317 11.77 -1.24 19.29
C GLN A 317 11.53 -0.79 17.86
N ALA A 318 11.08 0.45 17.73
CA ALA A 318 11.39 1.20 16.53
C ALA A 318 12.92 1.24 16.45
N LEU A 319 13.51 0.34 15.65
CA LEU A 319 14.91 0.41 15.31
C LEU A 319 15.03 1.60 14.35
N CYS A 320 15.29 2.79 14.90
CA CYS A 320 15.78 3.90 14.09
C CYS A 320 17.13 3.46 13.52
N ILE A 321 17.13 2.99 12.28
CA ILE A 321 18.37 2.79 11.53
C ILE A 321 18.89 4.19 11.24
N GLU A 322 19.94 4.58 11.94
CA GLU A 322 20.69 5.80 11.66
C GLU A 322 21.25 5.68 10.23
N LEU A 323 20.85 6.58 9.33
CA LEU A 323 21.39 6.62 7.99
C LEU A 323 22.89 6.90 8.07
N GLN A 324 23.72 5.91 7.74
CA GLN A 324 25.17 6.11 7.62
C GLN A 324 25.44 7.25 6.63
N LYS A 325 26.20 8.26 7.10
CA LYS A 325 26.68 9.34 6.22
C LYS A 325 27.50 8.72 5.08
N PRO A 326 27.27 9.11 3.82
CA PRO A 326 28.05 8.60 2.70
C PRO A 326 29.53 9.01 2.85
N PRO A 327 30.48 8.13 2.45
CA PRO A 327 31.90 8.39 2.56
C PRO A 327 32.31 9.29 1.39
N PHE A 328 32.52 10.58 1.66
CA PHE A 328 33.32 11.41 0.77
C PHE A 328 34.13 12.41 1.59
N LEU A 329 35.23 11.91 2.16
CA LEU A 329 36.41 12.72 2.38
C LEU A 329 37.30 12.55 1.16
N VAL A 330 37.38 13.59 0.32
CA VAL A 330 38.61 13.87 -0.43
C VAL A 330 38.93 15.35 -0.25
N ALA A 331 40.14 15.53 0.26
CA ALA A 331 40.89 16.74 0.55
C ALA A 331 40.67 17.94 -0.39
N MET A 332 40.72 19.14 0.21
CA MET A 332 41.61 20.19 -0.25
C MET A 332 42.14 21.00 0.94
N ASN A 333 43.35 20.62 1.38
CA ASN A 333 44.30 21.56 1.97
C ASN A 333 45.01 22.28 0.80
N THR A 334 45.07 23.60 0.87
CA THR A 334 45.89 24.61 0.13
C THR A 334 44.96 25.82 -0.08
N TYR A 335 45.15 26.99 0.52
CA TYR A 335 46.35 27.81 0.61
C TYR A 335 46.35 28.68 1.88
N THR A 336 47.49 28.66 2.58
CA THR A 336 48.01 29.76 3.41
C THR A 336 48.49 30.91 2.51
N HIS A 337 48.14 32.16 2.82
CA HIS A 337 49.06 33.23 3.28
C HIS A 337 48.57 34.67 3.01
N LEU A 338 48.73 35.50 4.05
CA LEU A 338 49.08 36.95 4.07
C LEU A 338 47.98 37.91 3.56
N TYR A 339 47.54 38.91 4.32
CA TYR A 339 48.38 40.00 4.84
C TYR A 339 47.90 40.58 6.19
N ARG A 340 48.90 41.14 6.86
CA ARG A 340 48.96 41.82 8.16
C ARG A 340 48.62 43.31 8.02
N THR A 341 48.33 43.95 9.16
CA THR A 341 48.29 45.40 9.47
C THR A 341 47.15 46.19 8.81
N SER A 342 46.43 47.07 9.51
CA SER A 342 46.72 47.91 10.68
C SER A 342 45.48 48.15 11.53
#